data_AF-A0A969ZL91-F1
#
_entry.id   AF-A0A969ZL91-F1
#
_cell.length_a   1.000
_cell.length_b   1.000
_cell.length_c   1.000
_cell.angle_alpha   90.00
_cell.angle_beta   90.00
_cell.angle_gamma   90.00
#
_symmetry.space_group_name_H-M   'P 1'
#
loop_
_entity.id
_entity.type
_entity.pdbx_description
1 polymer ?
#
loop_
_entity_poly.entity_id
_entity_poly.type
_entity_poly.pdbx_seq_one_letter_code
_entity_poly.pdbx_strand_id
1 'polypeptide(L)'
;CKKTREYFVAGYINPAAANGQTMGPARTAAQDAAAYAIGTEVYYPGYEYQTSPARGIEVVYKPAQAGIISTTSARGSMNGISTASQNPDRALMFLNLLNTDPTLFTMLGYGLEGVHYDKVGEDEVVRRPEGQEIYNPWLAGLGKLTQLPRVQGQAPWSVFEDFNKACTGTPILGFAFDNTPVKDQVAALVNVRKEYADALTAGAVDPDTELPKFIEKLKANGMEEVLAEANRQLEEWKAAK
;
A
#
# COMPACT_ATOMS: atom_id res chain seq x y z
N CYS A 1 -15.20 1.93 -16.41
CA CYS A 1 -14.84 3.16 -17.12
C CYS A 1 -16.05 4.06 -17.46
N LYS A 2 -17.18 3.57 -18.02
CA LYS A 2 -18.32 4.45 -18.38
C LYS A 2 -18.88 5.28 -17.21
N LYS A 3 -19.14 4.64 -16.06
CA LYS A 3 -19.61 5.35 -14.86
C LYS A 3 -18.59 6.37 -14.33
N THR A 4 -17.31 6.01 -14.35
CA THR A 4 -16.23 6.95 -14.01
C THR A 4 -16.20 8.15 -14.96
N ARG A 5 -16.36 7.93 -16.27
CA ARG A 5 -16.43 8.99 -17.27
C ARG A 5 -17.60 9.95 -17.01
N GLU A 6 -18.77 9.41 -16.70
CA GLU A 6 -19.95 10.19 -16.31
C GLU A 6 -19.62 11.12 -15.13
N TYR A 7 -18.99 10.60 -14.07
CA TYR A 7 -18.59 11.39 -12.91
C TYR A 7 -17.49 12.41 -13.23
N PHE A 8 -16.54 12.08 -14.10
CA PHE A 8 -15.51 13.01 -14.54
C PHE A 8 -16.10 14.18 -15.32
N VAL A 9 -17.00 13.91 -16.28
CA VAL A 9 -17.68 14.94 -17.08
C VAL A 9 -18.62 15.79 -16.23
N ALA A 10 -19.25 15.21 -15.21
CA ALA A 10 -20.05 15.94 -14.23
C ALA A 10 -19.23 16.78 -13.24
N GLY A 11 -17.89 16.70 -13.28
CA GLY A 11 -16.99 17.46 -12.41
C GLY A 11 -16.79 16.88 -11.01
N TYR A 12 -17.22 15.63 -10.75
CA TYR A 12 -17.06 14.98 -9.45
C TYR A 12 -15.68 14.37 -9.22
N ILE A 13 -14.89 14.21 -10.29
CA ILE A 13 -13.52 13.68 -10.23
C ILE A 13 -12.55 14.82 -10.56
N ASN A 14 -11.56 15.03 -9.69
CA ASN A 14 -10.52 16.02 -9.93
C ASN A 14 -9.74 15.66 -11.22
N PRO A 15 -9.62 16.57 -12.22
CA PRO A 15 -8.89 16.32 -13.46
C PRO A 15 -7.44 15.86 -13.27
N ALA A 16 -6.79 16.26 -12.17
CA ALA A 16 -5.45 15.81 -11.80
C ALA A 16 -5.37 14.28 -11.55
N ALA A 17 -6.49 13.59 -11.36
CA ALA A 17 -6.53 12.14 -11.25
C ALA A 17 -6.20 11.42 -12.57
N ALA A 18 -6.27 12.11 -13.72
CA ALA A 18 -6.01 11.54 -15.04
C ALA A 18 -4.53 11.23 -15.32
N ASN A 19 -3.63 11.62 -14.41
CA ASN A 19 -2.19 11.40 -14.53
C ASN A 19 -1.63 10.91 -13.19
N GLY A 20 -0.93 9.76 -13.20
CA GLY A 20 -0.37 9.15 -12.00
C GLY A 20 0.61 10.03 -11.22
N GLN A 21 1.27 11.01 -11.85
CA GLN A 21 2.17 11.96 -11.19
C GLN A 21 1.42 13.05 -10.41
N THR A 22 0.22 13.43 -10.86
CA THR A 22 -0.59 14.49 -10.23
C THR A 22 -1.70 13.96 -9.33
N MET A 23 -2.12 12.71 -9.53
CA MET A 23 -3.19 12.07 -8.76
C MET A 23 -2.89 12.01 -7.27
N GLY A 24 -1.68 11.57 -6.91
CA GLY A 24 -1.25 11.46 -5.51
C GLY A 24 -1.30 12.81 -4.78
N PRO A 25 -0.56 13.83 -5.27
CA PRO A 25 -0.58 15.17 -4.70
C PRO A 25 -1.98 15.78 -4.62
N ALA A 26 -2.79 15.66 -5.67
CA ALA A 26 -4.15 16.20 -5.69
C ALA A 26 -5.07 15.54 -4.65
N ARG A 27 -4.96 14.21 -4.48
CA ARG A 27 -5.70 13.49 -3.45
C ARG A 27 -5.28 13.95 -2.06
N THR A 28 -3.97 14.00 -1.78
CA THR A 28 -3.45 14.43 -0.48
C THR A 28 -3.90 15.86 -0.15
N ALA A 29 -3.76 16.81 -1.09
CA ALA A 29 -4.21 18.18 -0.88
C ALA A 29 -5.72 18.28 -0.61
N ALA A 30 -6.54 17.52 -1.34
CA ALA A 30 -7.98 17.47 -1.08
C ALA A 30 -8.31 16.89 0.30
N GLN A 31 -7.58 15.86 0.73
CA GLN A 31 -7.75 15.25 2.06
C GLN A 31 -7.38 16.22 3.18
N ASP A 32 -6.22 16.86 3.09
CA ASP A 32 -5.71 17.81 4.09
C ASP A 32 -6.61 19.05 4.21
N ALA A 33 -7.16 19.51 3.08
CA ALA A 33 -8.10 20.63 3.05
C ALA A 33 -9.56 20.24 3.35
N ALA A 34 -9.84 18.97 3.68
CA ALA A 34 -11.19 18.43 3.83
C ALA A 34 -12.13 18.70 2.62
N ALA A 35 -11.54 18.84 1.42
CA ALA A 35 -12.21 19.19 0.18
C ALA A 35 -12.61 17.95 -0.66
N TYR A 36 -13.26 16.97 -0.02
CA TYR A 36 -13.72 15.74 -0.67
C TYR A 36 -14.97 15.19 0.03
N ALA A 37 -15.86 14.55 -0.74
CA ALA A 37 -17.01 13.83 -0.20
C ALA A 37 -16.72 12.32 -0.06
N ILE A 38 -16.02 11.74 -1.04
CA ILE A 38 -15.63 10.33 -1.08
C ILE A 38 -14.21 10.27 -1.66
N GLY A 39 -13.35 9.45 -1.06
CA GLY A 39 -11.99 9.22 -1.54
C GLY A 39 -11.58 7.77 -1.33
N THR A 40 -10.58 7.31 -2.10
CA THR A 40 -9.94 6.02 -1.89
C THR A 40 -8.59 6.21 -1.22
N GLU A 41 -8.36 5.49 -0.13
CA GLU A 41 -7.14 5.60 0.65
C GLU A 41 -6.76 4.24 1.24
N VAL A 42 -5.47 4.09 1.56
CA VAL A 42 -4.99 2.94 2.32
C VAL A 42 -5.59 3.01 3.71
N TYR A 43 -6.30 1.95 4.09
CA TYR A 43 -7.00 1.87 5.36
C TYR A 43 -6.44 0.73 6.21
N TYR A 44 -6.39 0.99 7.51
CA TYR A 44 -6.31 -0.03 8.54
C TYR A 44 -7.33 0.30 9.63
N PRO A 45 -7.82 -0.72 10.36
CA PRO A 45 -8.78 -0.52 11.45
C PRO A 45 -8.40 0.60 12.43
N GLY A 46 -9.30 1.57 12.60
CA GLY A 46 -9.09 2.70 13.51
C GLY A 46 -8.23 3.82 12.94
N TYR A 47 -8.03 3.88 11.62
CA TYR A 47 -7.33 5.00 11.00
C TYR A 47 -8.12 6.33 11.10
N GLU A 48 -9.44 6.24 11.29
CA GLU A 48 -10.35 7.36 11.60
C GLU A 48 -9.89 8.19 12.79
N TYR A 49 -9.32 7.53 13.82
CA TYR A 49 -8.84 8.21 15.02
C TYR A 49 -7.68 9.18 14.75
N GLN A 50 -6.94 8.96 13.65
CA GLN A 50 -5.86 9.86 13.22
C GLN A 50 -6.35 10.87 12.19
N THR A 51 -7.13 10.40 11.22
CA THR A 51 -7.50 11.21 10.06
C THR A 51 -8.64 12.18 10.36
N SER A 52 -9.57 11.85 11.26
CA SER A 52 -10.63 12.80 11.63
C SER A 52 -10.08 14.05 12.32
N PRO A 53 -9.23 13.93 13.37
CA PRO A 53 -8.60 15.11 13.96
C PRO A 53 -7.68 15.86 12.97
N ALA A 54 -6.88 15.14 12.18
CA ALA A 54 -5.95 15.75 11.24
C ALA A 54 -6.65 16.57 10.14
N ARG A 55 -7.85 16.15 9.70
CA ARG A 55 -8.61 16.82 8.64
C ARG A 55 -9.67 17.78 9.18
N GLY A 56 -9.90 17.79 10.50
CA GLY A 56 -10.92 18.63 11.14
C GLY A 56 -12.37 18.28 10.78
N ILE A 57 -12.62 17.08 10.26
CA ILE A 57 -13.94 16.56 9.87
C ILE A 57 -14.10 15.12 10.38
N GLU A 58 -15.34 14.66 10.53
CA GLU A 58 -15.58 13.24 10.75
C GLU A 58 -15.20 12.44 9.49
N VAL A 59 -14.23 11.54 9.62
CA VAL A 59 -13.82 10.62 8.56
C VAL A 59 -14.27 9.23 8.94
N VAL A 60 -14.97 8.57 8.04
CA VAL A 60 -15.40 7.17 8.19
C VAL A 60 -14.78 6.35 7.08
N TYR A 61 -14.04 5.29 7.41
CA TYR A 61 -13.62 4.32 6.41
C TYR A 61 -14.61 3.18 6.33
N LYS A 62 -15.02 2.89 5.10
CA LYS A 62 -15.86 1.74 4.78
C LYS A 62 -15.07 0.78 3.90
N PRO A 63 -14.65 -0.38 4.41
CA PRO A 63 -14.01 -1.39 3.58
C PRO A 63 -14.91 -1.78 2.41
N ALA A 64 -14.35 -1.77 1.19
CA ALA A 64 -15.09 -2.16 -0.02
C ALA A 64 -15.38 -3.68 -0.08
N GLN A 65 -14.59 -4.47 0.65
CA GLN A 65 -14.68 -5.92 0.72
C GLN A 65 -14.17 -6.42 2.08
N ALA A 66 -14.45 -7.69 2.38
CA ALA A 66 -13.86 -8.37 3.53
C ALA A 66 -12.33 -8.38 3.44
N GLY A 67 -11.66 -8.47 4.58
CA GLY A 67 -10.20 -8.54 4.65
C GLY A 67 -9.66 -9.79 3.96
N ILE A 68 -8.74 -9.60 3.01
CA ILE A 68 -8.14 -10.69 2.23
C ILE A 68 -6.62 -10.62 2.34
N ILE A 69 -5.99 -11.76 2.60
CA ILE A 69 -4.53 -11.91 2.59
C ILE A 69 -4.11 -12.46 1.22
N SER A 70 -3.36 -11.68 0.46
CA SER A 70 -2.76 -12.08 -0.82
C SER A 70 -1.25 -12.28 -0.69
N THR A 71 -0.62 -12.97 -1.64
CA THR A 71 0.85 -13.06 -1.71
C THR A 71 1.51 -11.68 -1.82
N THR A 72 0.82 -10.69 -2.41
CA THR A 72 1.32 -9.31 -2.49
C THR A 72 1.26 -8.62 -1.12
N SER A 73 0.12 -8.70 -0.42
CA SER A 73 -0.02 -8.05 0.90
C SER A 73 0.92 -8.68 1.94
N ALA A 74 1.14 -10.00 1.88
CA ALA A 74 2.09 -10.68 2.75
C ALA A 74 3.56 -10.29 2.51
N ARG A 75 3.89 -9.71 1.34
CA ARG A 75 5.24 -9.28 0.95
C ARG A 75 5.44 -7.77 0.96
N GLY A 76 4.46 -6.99 1.42
CA GLY A 76 4.46 -5.52 1.32
C GLY A 76 5.61 -4.82 2.03
N SER A 77 6.21 -5.45 3.04
CA SER A 77 7.24 -4.87 3.90
C SER A 77 8.33 -5.89 4.26
N MET A 78 8.92 -6.54 3.26
CA MET A 78 10.00 -7.50 3.49
C MET A 78 11.36 -6.80 3.63
N ASN A 79 12.15 -7.27 4.61
CA ASN A 79 13.57 -6.95 4.70
C ASN A 79 14.39 -8.00 3.96
N GLY A 80 15.41 -7.58 3.22
CA GLY A 80 16.31 -8.45 2.46
C GLY A 80 17.76 -8.16 2.78
N ILE A 81 18.59 -9.20 2.78
CA ILE A 81 20.05 -9.08 2.92
C ILE A 81 20.66 -9.27 1.53
N SER A 82 21.45 -8.29 1.09
CA SER A 82 22.15 -8.38 -0.19
C SER A 82 23.09 -9.59 -0.22
N THR A 83 23.11 -10.31 -1.34
CA THR A 83 24.07 -11.40 -1.58
C THR A 83 25.53 -10.92 -1.61
N ALA A 84 25.75 -9.62 -1.79
CA ALA A 84 27.08 -9.00 -1.74
C ALA A 84 27.47 -8.48 -0.33
N SER A 85 26.60 -8.65 0.67
CA SER A 85 26.90 -8.22 2.04
C SER A 85 28.16 -8.90 2.56
N GLN A 86 29.07 -8.10 3.13
CA GLN A 86 30.27 -8.61 3.79
C GLN A 86 29.98 -9.17 5.19
N ASN A 87 28.78 -8.94 5.72
CA ASN A 87 28.39 -9.34 7.07
C ASN A 87 26.92 -9.83 7.12
N PRO A 88 26.53 -10.86 6.35
CA PRO A 88 25.14 -11.32 6.27
C PRO A 88 24.61 -11.81 7.63
N ASP A 89 25.43 -12.52 8.41
CA ASP A 89 25.03 -13.02 9.73
C ASP A 89 24.75 -11.89 10.71
N ARG A 90 25.58 -10.83 10.71
CA ARG A 90 25.37 -9.66 11.58
C ARG A 90 24.13 -8.86 11.15
N ALA A 91 23.89 -8.74 9.84
CA ALA A 91 22.67 -8.13 9.33
C ALA A 91 21.43 -8.92 9.79
N LEU A 92 21.48 -10.25 9.74
CA LEU A 92 20.40 -11.11 10.23
C LEU A 92 20.20 -10.97 11.76
N MET A 93 21.28 -10.92 12.54
CA MET A 93 21.21 -10.66 13.98
C MET A 93 20.54 -9.31 14.28
N PHE A 94 20.88 -8.26 13.52
CA PHE A 94 20.25 -6.95 13.67
C PHE A 94 18.77 -6.97 13.30
N LEU A 95 18.39 -7.60 12.18
CA LEU A 95 16.99 -7.76 11.81
C LEU A 95 16.20 -8.57 12.84
N ASN A 96 16.82 -9.58 13.46
CA ASN A 96 16.21 -10.31 14.57
C ASN A 96 15.98 -9.38 15.78
N LEU A 97 16.98 -8.60 16.19
CA LEU A 97 16.83 -7.62 17.28
C LEU A 97 15.73 -6.60 16.96
N LEU A 98 15.69 -6.07 15.74
CA LEU A 98 14.68 -5.12 15.29
C LEU A 98 13.24 -5.69 15.38
N ASN A 99 13.10 -7.01 15.33
CA ASN A 99 11.82 -7.71 15.42
C ASN A 99 11.57 -8.37 16.78
N THR A 100 12.44 -8.21 17.77
CA THR A 100 12.30 -8.84 19.10
C THR A 100 12.57 -7.91 20.28
N ASP A 101 13.26 -6.79 20.08
CA ASP A 101 13.58 -5.79 21.10
C ASP A 101 12.71 -4.53 20.91
N PRO A 102 11.68 -4.33 21.76
CA PRO A 102 10.79 -3.17 21.67
C PRO A 102 11.51 -1.85 21.96
N THR A 103 12.61 -1.85 22.73
CA THR A 103 13.39 -0.64 23.02
C THR A 103 14.11 -0.17 21.77
N LEU A 104 14.82 -1.08 21.10
CA LEU A 104 15.49 -0.79 19.83
C LEU A 104 14.48 -0.36 18.76
N PHE A 105 13.35 -1.07 18.66
CA PHE A 105 12.35 -0.77 17.65
C PHE A 105 11.67 0.58 17.91
N THR A 106 11.36 0.91 19.17
CA THR A 106 10.81 2.23 19.54
C THR A 106 11.81 3.35 19.24
N MET A 107 13.10 3.14 19.52
CA MET A 107 14.13 4.13 19.21
C MET A 107 14.23 4.40 17.70
N LEU A 108 14.17 3.35 16.86
CA LEU A 108 14.22 3.49 15.40
C LEU A 108 12.90 3.92 14.78
N GLY A 109 11.77 3.64 15.43
CA GLY A 109 10.45 4.00 14.92
C GLY A 109 10.06 5.43 15.30
N TYR A 110 10.24 5.79 16.58
CA TYR A 110 9.77 7.04 17.16
C TYR A 110 10.88 8.02 17.46
N GLY A 111 12.15 7.61 17.41
CA GLY A 111 13.29 8.46 17.73
C GLY A 111 13.64 8.41 19.22
N LEU A 112 14.16 9.53 19.74
CA LEU A 112 14.58 9.68 21.13
C LEU A 112 13.45 10.23 22.01
N GLU A 113 13.29 9.65 23.20
CA GLU A 113 12.39 10.16 24.25
C GLU A 113 12.82 11.59 24.69
N GLY A 114 11.85 12.47 24.93
CA GLY A 114 12.09 13.88 25.26
C GLY A 114 12.44 14.78 24.07
N VAL A 115 12.73 14.20 22.90
CA VAL A 115 13.03 14.94 21.66
C VAL A 115 11.94 14.69 20.62
N HIS A 116 11.58 13.43 20.38
CA HIS A 116 10.66 13.03 19.33
C HIS A 116 9.32 12.49 19.86
N TYR A 117 9.32 12.00 21.09
CA TYR A 117 8.13 11.51 21.77
C TYR A 117 8.31 11.59 23.28
N ASP A 118 7.21 11.55 24.02
CA ASP A 118 7.19 11.36 25.48
C ASP A 118 6.39 10.11 25.83
N LYS A 119 6.84 9.36 26.83
CA LYS A 119 6.07 8.22 27.36
C LYS A 119 4.88 8.71 28.17
N VAL A 120 3.79 7.96 28.07
CA VAL A 120 2.59 8.10 28.88
C VAL A 120 2.28 6.73 29.47
N GLY A 121 2.85 6.44 30.63
CA GLY A 121 2.81 5.09 31.19
C GLY A 121 3.77 4.13 30.47
N GLU A 122 3.47 2.82 30.54
CA GLU A 122 4.35 1.77 30.00
C GLU A 122 4.13 1.49 28.51
N ASP A 123 2.87 1.52 28.05
CA ASP A 123 2.48 1.04 26.73
C ASP A 123 2.03 2.14 25.76
N GLU A 124 2.13 3.41 26.15
CA GLU A 124 1.64 4.54 25.36
C GLU A 124 2.65 5.69 25.28
N VAL A 125 2.63 6.41 24.16
CA VAL A 125 3.47 7.58 23.90
C VAL A 125 2.69 8.71 23.26
N VAL A 126 3.15 9.94 23.45
CA VAL A 126 2.75 11.10 22.67
C VAL A 126 3.90 11.46 21.74
N ARG A 127 3.65 11.51 20.42
CA ARG A 127 4.65 11.97 19.45
C ARG A 127 4.68 13.50 19.44
N ARG A 128 5.88 14.08 19.54
CA ARG A 128 6.10 15.53 19.52
C ARG A 128 6.04 16.05 18.08
N PRO A 129 5.22 17.07 17.75
CA PRO A 129 5.14 17.61 16.40
C PRO A 129 6.49 18.03 15.82
N GLU A 130 7.28 18.80 16.57
CA GLU A 130 8.61 19.27 16.16
C GLU A 130 9.59 18.11 15.91
N GLY A 131 9.44 17.03 16.67
CA GLY A 131 10.23 15.82 16.46
C GLY A 131 9.81 15.04 15.23
N GLN A 132 8.50 14.97 14.93
CA GLN A 132 7.99 14.30 13.73
C GLN A 132 8.40 15.01 12.44
N GLU A 133 8.57 16.33 12.45
CA GLU A 133 9.09 17.07 11.29
C GLU A 133 10.52 16.65 10.92
N ILE A 134 11.32 16.25 11.91
CA ILE A 134 12.73 15.88 11.75
C ILE A 134 12.90 14.38 11.55
N TYR A 135 12.07 13.56 12.23
CA TYR A 135 12.19 12.11 12.25
C TYR A 135 10.82 11.42 12.23
N ASN A 136 10.43 10.95 11.05
CA ASN A 136 9.21 10.19 10.86
C ASN A 136 9.40 9.08 9.82
N PRO A 137 10.14 8.01 10.16
CA PRO A 137 10.39 6.92 9.24
C PRO A 137 9.11 6.12 8.96
N TRP A 138 9.09 5.44 7.81
CA TRP A 138 8.00 4.53 7.48
C TRP A 138 8.08 3.25 8.32
N LEU A 139 7.26 3.18 9.37
CA LEU A 139 7.32 2.13 10.40
C LEU A 139 7.08 0.71 9.86
N ALA A 140 6.16 0.56 8.89
CA ALA A 140 5.77 -0.77 8.41
C ALA A 140 6.92 -1.51 7.72
N GLY A 141 7.88 -0.79 7.13
CA GLY A 141 9.08 -1.37 6.51
C GLY A 141 10.18 -1.74 7.51
N LEU A 142 10.12 -1.24 8.75
CA LEU A 142 11.19 -1.43 9.73
C LEU A 142 11.11 -2.80 10.42
N GLY A 143 9.93 -3.20 10.91
CA GLY A 143 9.79 -4.41 11.69
C GLY A 143 8.37 -4.66 12.19
N LYS A 144 8.24 -5.51 13.20
CA LYS A 144 6.94 -5.90 13.78
C LYS A 144 6.32 -4.74 14.59
N LEU A 145 5.39 -4.03 13.94
CA LEU A 145 4.66 -2.85 14.47
C LEU A 145 4.08 -3.03 15.87
N THR A 146 3.56 -4.22 16.21
CA THR A 146 2.91 -4.47 17.51
C THR A 146 3.86 -4.43 18.71
N GLN A 147 5.17 -4.22 18.50
CA GLN A 147 6.14 -3.94 19.56
C GLN A 147 6.24 -2.47 19.95
N LEU A 148 5.74 -1.56 19.12
CA LEU A 148 5.76 -0.15 19.45
C LEU A 148 4.73 0.13 20.55
N PRO A 149 5.04 1.01 21.51
CA PRO A 149 4.01 1.56 22.38
C PRO A 149 2.98 2.28 21.51
N ARG A 150 1.71 2.22 21.90
CA ARG A 150 0.63 2.86 21.16
C ARG A 150 0.83 4.37 21.16
N VAL A 151 0.66 5.02 20.02
CA VAL A 151 0.57 6.49 20.01
C VAL A 151 -0.78 6.90 20.57
N GLN A 152 -0.79 7.84 21.52
CA GLN A 152 -2.00 8.36 22.11
C GLN A 152 -2.98 8.85 21.04
N GLY A 153 -4.25 8.52 21.24
CA GLY A 153 -5.30 8.79 20.27
C GLY A 153 -5.35 7.82 19.09
N GLN A 154 -4.47 6.82 18.98
CA GLN A 154 -4.62 5.74 17.99
C GLN A 154 -5.38 4.54 18.56
N ALA A 155 -5.94 3.71 17.68
CA ALA A 155 -6.55 2.44 18.06
C ALA A 155 -5.53 1.50 18.74
N PRO A 156 -5.95 0.66 19.69
CA PRO A 156 -5.07 -0.32 20.32
C PRO A 156 -4.67 -1.41 19.33
N TRP A 157 -3.48 -2.00 19.53
CA TRP A 157 -2.96 -3.06 18.66
C TRP A 157 -3.88 -4.28 18.55
N SER A 158 -4.67 -4.58 19.57
CA SER A 158 -5.66 -5.66 19.55
C SER A 158 -6.69 -5.52 18.42
N VAL A 159 -7.08 -4.29 18.06
CA VAL A 159 -8.01 -4.05 16.94
C VAL A 159 -7.39 -4.49 15.60
N PHE A 160 -6.09 -4.28 15.42
CA PHE A 160 -5.36 -4.74 14.25
C PHE A 160 -5.20 -6.27 14.25
N GLU A 161 -4.88 -6.85 15.40
CA GLU A 161 -4.74 -8.30 15.54
C GLU A 161 -6.05 -9.02 15.24
N ASP A 162 -7.17 -8.53 15.73
CA ASP A 162 -8.49 -9.13 15.51
C ASP A 162 -8.92 -9.00 14.05
N PHE A 163 -8.67 -7.85 13.41
CA PHE A 163 -8.87 -7.69 11.98
C PHE A 163 -8.02 -8.67 11.16
N ASN A 164 -6.73 -8.80 11.49
CA ASN A 164 -5.83 -9.72 10.80
C ASN A 164 -6.27 -11.18 10.96
N LYS A 165 -6.72 -11.59 12.15
CA LYS A 165 -7.29 -12.94 12.40
C LYS A 165 -8.57 -13.19 11.61
N ALA A 166 -9.38 -12.16 11.36
CA ALA A 166 -10.61 -12.26 10.59
C ALA A 166 -10.37 -12.30 9.06
N CYS A 167 -9.18 -11.96 8.59
CA CYS A 167 -8.86 -11.96 7.16
C CYS A 167 -8.69 -13.38 6.62
N THR A 168 -9.15 -13.59 5.38
CA THR A 168 -9.02 -14.90 4.72
C THR A 168 -7.97 -14.85 3.61
N GLY A 169 -7.15 -15.89 3.48
CA GLY A 169 -6.20 -16.01 2.38
C GLY A 169 -6.88 -16.12 1.02
N THR A 170 -6.28 -15.55 -0.03
CA THR A 170 -6.74 -15.80 -1.40
C THR A 170 -6.55 -17.28 -1.77
N PRO A 171 -7.33 -17.83 -2.73
CA PRO A 171 -7.14 -19.20 -3.21
C PRO A 171 -5.73 -19.50 -3.74
N ILE A 172 -5.01 -18.45 -4.17
CA ILE A 172 -3.66 -18.53 -4.72
C ILE A 172 -2.60 -17.98 -3.73
N LEU A 173 -2.91 -17.91 -2.43
CA LEU A 173 -1.96 -17.44 -1.43
C LEU A 173 -0.69 -18.30 -1.43
N GLY A 174 0.45 -17.65 -1.64
CA GLY A 174 1.77 -18.26 -1.82
C GLY A 174 2.23 -18.37 -3.28
N PHE A 175 1.33 -18.19 -4.26
CA PHE A 175 1.71 -18.12 -5.66
C PHE A 175 2.36 -16.77 -5.97
N ALA A 176 3.52 -16.80 -6.62
CA ALA A 176 4.21 -15.64 -7.15
C ALA A 176 4.62 -15.94 -8.58
N PHE A 177 4.16 -15.11 -9.52
CA PHE A 177 4.49 -15.23 -10.93
C PHE A 177 5.98 -14.92 -11.16
N ASP A 178 6.70 -15.86 -11.76
CA ASP A 178 8.05 -15.62 -12.29
C ASP A 178 7.93 -15.06 -13.70
N ASN A 179 8.20 -13.77 -13.86
CA ASN A 179 8.12 -13.12 -15.16
C ASN A 179 9.39 -13.28 -16.00
N THR A 180 10.42 -13.98 -15.52
CA THR A 180 11.68 -14.16 -16.25
C THR A 180 11.48 -14.66 -17.70
N PRO A 181 10.60 -15.65 -17.97
CA PRO A 181 10.38 -16.16 -19.33
C PRO A 181 9.72 -15.15 -20.29
N VAL A 182 9.02 -14.14 -19.77
CA VAL A 182 8.23 -13.16 -20.54
C VAL A 182 8.58 -11.72 -20.16
N LYS A 183 9.83 -11.51 -19.72
CA LYS A 183 10.29 -10.25 -19.12
C LYS A 183 10.12 -9.06 -20.07
N ASP A 184 10.42 -9.25 -21.35
CA ASP A 184 10.38 -8.19 -22.36
C ASP A 184 8.93 -7.78 -22.68
N GLN A 185 8.03 -8.75 -22.78
CA GLN A 185 6.59 -8.50 -22.91
C GLN A 185 6.06 -7.74 -21.70
N VAL A 186 6.41 -8.16 -20.48
CA VAL A 186 6.00 -7.44 -19.26
C VAL A 186 6.49 -5.99 -19.27
N ALA A 187 7.74 -5.74 -19.70
CA ALA A 187 8.26 -4.38 -19.82
C ALA A 187 7.48 -3.55 -20.87
N ALA A 188 7.13 -4.14 -22.01
CA ALA A 188 6.30 -3.50 -23.03
C ALA A 188 4.89 -3.17 -22.50
N LEU A 189 4.24 -4.12 -21.83
CA LEU A 189 2.90 -3.96 -21.25
C LEU A 189 2.86 -2.87 -20.17
N VAL A 190 3.92 -2.71 -19.38
CA VAL A 190 4.03 -1.60 -18.41
C VAL A 190 3.97 -0.24 -19.11
N ASN A 191 4.61 -0.09 -20.27
CA ASN A 191 4.57 1.15 -21.04
C ASN A 191 3.19 1.39 -21.66
N VAL A 192 2.55 0.34 -22.19
CA VAL A 192 1.17 0.42 -22.68
C VAL A 192 0.20 0.82 -21.55
N ARG A 193 0.36 0.24 -20.34
CA ARG A 193 -0.44 0.66 -19.16
C ARG A 193 -0.26 2.14 -18.85
N LYS A 194 0.97 2.66 -18.86
CA LYS A 194 1.26 4.08 -18.56
C LYS A 194 0.58 5.04 -19.55
N GLU A 195 0.42 4.63 -20.80
CA GLU A 195 -0.20 5.46 -21.85
C GLU A 195 -1.72 5.58 -21.70
N TYR A 196 -2.41 4.53 -21.26
CA TYR A 196 -3.89 4.49 -21.28
C TYR A 196 -4.55 4.43 -19.90
N ALA A 197 -3.96 3.70 -18.95
CA ALA A 197 -4.69 3.22 -17.77
C ALA A 197 -5.15 4.36 -16.86
N ASP A 198 -4.30 5.36 -16.62
CA ASP A 198 -4.63 6.45 -15.69
C ASP A 198 -5.78 7.31 -16.25
N ALA A 199 -5.74 7.67 -17.53
CA ALA A 199 -6.80 8.43 -18.19
C ALA A 199 -8.13 7.66 -18.25
N LEU A 200 -8.08 6.34 -18.55
CA LEU A 200 -9.26 5.48 -18.57
C LEU A 200 -9.86 5.26 -17.18
N THR A 201 -9.01 5.05 -16.16
CA THR A 201 -9.46 4.80 -14.78
C THR A 201 -9.95 6.06 -14.08
N ALA A 202 -9.47 7.25 -14.47
CA ALA A 202 -10.00 8.53 -14.03
C ALA A 202 -11.26 8.96 -14.81
N GLY A 203 -11.55 8.36 -15.96
CA GLY A 203 -12.67 8.78 -16.81
C GLY A 203 -12.38 10.05 -17.62
N ALA A 204 -11.11 10.41 -17.81
CA ALA A 204 -10.70 11.59 -18.56
C ALA A 204 -10.91 11.45 -20.08
N VAL A 205 -10.96 10.21 -20.57
CA VAL A 205 -11.18 9.86 -21.98
C VAL A 205 -12.43 9.00 -22.17
N ASP A 206 -12.94 8.94 -23.40
CA ASP A 206 -14.10 8.10 -23.74
C ASP A 206 -13.70 6.61 -23.77
N PRO A 207 -14.26 5.76 -22.89
CA PRO A 207 -13.94 4.35 -22.89
C PRO A 207 -14.46 3.61 -24.13
N ASP A 208 -15.47 4.11 -24.84
CA ASP A 208 -15.97 3.44 -26.04
C ASP A 208 -14.96 3.53 -27.21
N THR A 209 -14.04 4.50 -27.17
CA THR A 209 -12.96 4.65 -28.16
C THR A 209 -11.60 4.23 -27.64
N GLU A 210 -11.25 4.59 -26.40
CA GLU A 210 -9.90 4.39 -25.88
C GLU A 210 -9.67 3.01 -25.26
N LEU A 211 -10.71 2.36 -24.70
CA LEU A 211 -10.57 1.01 -24.16
C LEU A 211 -10.28 -0.03 -25.25
N PRO A 212 -10.94 -0.03 -26.43
CA PRO A 212 -10.58 -0.93 -27.52
C PRO A 212 -9.13 -0.76 -27.97
N LYS A 213 -8.65 0.48 -28.14
CA LYS A 213 -7.25 0.77 -28.50
C LYS A 213 -6.27 0.25 -27.45
N PHE A 214 -6.57 0.45 -26.17
CA PHE A 214 -5.76 -0.07 -25.08
C PHE A 214 -5.66 -1.60 -25.13
N ILE A 215 -6.79 -2.29 -25.30
CA ILE A 215 -6.84 -3.76 -25.40
C ILE A 215 -6.05 -4.27 -26.61
N GLU A 216 -6.25 -3.66 -27.78
CA GLU A 216 -5.52 -4.01 -29.01
C GLU A 216 -4.01 -3.83 -28.81
N LYS A 217 -3.60 -2.71 -28.22
CA LYS A 217 -2.18 -2.43 -27.95
C LYS A 217 -1.59 -3.41 -26.93
N LEU A 218 -2.33 -3.79 -25.89
CA LEU A 218 -1.89 -4.83 -24.95
C LEU A 218 -1.66 -6.16 -25.67
N LYS A 219 -2.60 -6.59 -26.53
CA LYS A 219 -2.46 -7.83 -27.31
C LYS A 219 -1.26 -7.78 -28.24
N ALA A 220 -1.09 -6.69 -28.98
CA ALA A 220 0.05 -6.47 -29.87
C ALA A 220 1.42 -6.44 -29.15
N ASN A 221 1.43 -6.27 -27.82
CA ASN A 221 2.63 -6.23 -27.00
C ASN A 221 2.77 -7.47 -26.08
N GLY A 222 2.19 -8.61 -26.48
CA GLY A 222 2.46 -9.90 -25.83
C GLY A 222 1.60 -10.21 -24.60
N MET A 223 0.45 -9.55 -24.42
CA MET A 223 -0.47 -9.86 -23.31
C MET A 223 -0.90 -11.34 -23.29
N GLU A 224 -1.12 -11.95 -24.46
CA GLU A 224 -1.56 -13.35 -24.55
C GLU A 224 -0.45 -14.32 -24.11
N GLU A 225 0.81 -14.02 -24.42
CA GLU A 225 1.98 -14.80 -24.00
C GLU A 225 2.18 -14.73 -22.48
N VAL A 226 2.08 -13.52 -21.90
CA VAL A 226 2.17 -13.32 -20.45
C VAL A 226 1.04 -14.07 -19.73
N LEU A 227 -0.18 -14.02 -20.26
CA LEU A 227 -1.33 -14.73 -19.70
C LEU A 227 -1.15 -16.26 -19.77
N ALA A 228 -0.68 -16.78 -20.90
CA ALA A 228 -0.43 -18.21 -21.06
C ALA A 228 0.63 -18.70 -20.06
N GLU A 229 1.72 -17.96 -19.90
CA GLU A 229 2.79 -18.32 -18.97
C GLU A 229 2.34 -18.22 -17.50
N ALA A 230 1.59 -17.18 -17.14
CA ALA A 230 1.01 -17.05 -15.79
C ALA A 230 0.05 -18.20 -15.45
N ASN A 231 -0.79 -18.61 -16.41
CA ASN A 231 -1.69 -19.75 -16.23
C ASN A 231 -0.92 -21.07 -16.09
N ARG A 232 0.10 -21.31 -16.93
CA ARG A 232 0.95 -22.51 -16.83
C ARG A 232 1.59 -22.63 -15.44
N GLN A 233 2.26 -21.57 -14.97
CA GLN A 233 2.89 -21.55 -13.65
C GLN A 233 1.88 -21.73 -12.51
N LEU A 234 0.68 -21.16 -12.65
CA LEU A 234 -0.36 -21.30 -11.64
C LEU A 234 -0.87 -22.75 -11.54
N GLU A 235 -1.07 -23.43 -12.65
CA GLU A 235 -1.49 -24.84 -12.66
C GLU A 235 -0.40 -25.76 -12.10
N GLU A 236 0.86 -25.53 -12.44
CA GLU A 236 1.99 -26.26 -11.86
C GLU A 236 2.09 -26.06 -10.34
N TRP A 237 1.92 -24.82 -9.87
CA TRP A 237 1.92 -24.52 -8.45
C TRP A 237 0.76 -25.18 -7.71
N LYS A 238 -0.44 -25.23 -8.31
CA LYS A 238 -1.61 -25.92 -7.73
C LYS A 238 -1.38 -27.42 -7.63
N ALA A 239 -0.76 -28.03 -8.64
CA ALA A 239 -0.48 -29.48 -8.66
C ALA A 239 0.60 -29.90 -7.64
N ALA A 240 1.46 -28.97 -7.22
CA ALA A 240 2.52 -29.22 -6.24
C ALA A 240 2.09 -28.99 -4.77
N LYS A 241 0.83 -28.59 -4.52
CA LYS A 241 0.24 -28.37 -3.19
C LYS A 241 -0.58 -29.56 -2.72
#